data_AF-A0AAW7BLS9-F1
#
_entry.id   AF-A0AAW7BLS9-F1
#
_cell.length_a   1.000
_cell.length_b   1.000
_cell.length_c   1.000
_cell.angle_alpha   90.00
_cell.angle_beta   90.00
_cell.angle_gamma   90.00
#
_symmetry.space_group_name_H-M   'P 1'
#
loop_
_entity.id
_entity.type
_entity.pdbx_description
1 polymer ?
#
loop_
_entity_poly.entity_id
_entity_poly.type
_entity_poly.pdbx_seq_one_letter_code
_entity_poly.pdbx_strand_id
1 'polypeptide(L)'
;MDDETAKRLVLLLTDARALEKDSLGRASYALVRPLGIFAPNEGKNRVDFLREEGIEQIPADVFYIDYPSADRLKLLRVEAGAFAETWAVLDGRWVERVAHPSWAIPVLNAYGVALEQEWPGEFAPIGDVLEAFLGRRGNTQALGHPECRNAAVVDLDTLKVRSEYQAERVPCPVIELRHAKVDPRLWLSAGAGLFVSTIAMMLVPAGWAEVRLVAGIALGAAVGALVAVAAPILQVPRRTVRNQSSLPLKLAPKRQRPPMMDSPAD
;
A
#
# COMPACT_ATOMS: atom_id res chain seq x y z
N MET A 1 7.53 26.35 -42.88
CA MET A 1 7.42 25.26 -43.89
C MET A 1 6.95 25.92 -45.17
N ASP A 2 7.50 25.54 -46.31
CA ASP A 2 6.99 25.91 -47.62
C ASP A 2 5.64 25.22 -47.88
N ASP A 3 4.71 25.94 -48.53
CA ASP A 3 3.33 25.50 -48.78
C ASP A 3 3.23 24.19 -49.58
N GLU A 4 4.21 23.94 -50.47
CA GLU A 4 4.29 22.72 -51.26
C GLU A 4 4.67 21.50 -50.43
N THR A 5 5.63 21.66 -49.49
CA THR A 5 5.99 20.60 -48.55
C THR A 5 4.87 20.31 -47.55
N ALA A 6 4.14 21.34 -47.09
CA ALA A 6 2.98 21.17 -46.21
C ALA A 6 1.89 20.32 -46.88
N LYS A 7 1.51 20.67 -48.12
CA LYS A 7 0.53 19.90 -48.92
C LYS A 7 0.95 18.45 -49.14
N ARG A 8 2.23 18.22 -49.42
CA ARG A 8 2.78 16.85 -49.58
C ARG A 8 2.70 16.06 -48.28
N LEU A 9 3.00 16.69 -47.14
CA LEU A 9 2.90 16.07 -45.83
C LEU A 9 1.44 15.76 -45.45
N VAL A 10 0.49 16.65 -45.74
CA VAL A 10 -0.94 16.38 -45.52
C VAL A 10 -1.39 15.15 -46.29
N LEU A 11 -1.07 15.06 -47.59
CA LEU A 11 -1.43 13.92 -48.43
C LEU A 11 -0.85 12.60 -47.90
N LEU A 12 0.39 12.67 -47.42
CA LEU A 12 1.10 11.53 -46.86
C LEU A 12 0.50 11.09 -45.51
N LEU A 13 0.24 12.04 -44.61
CA LEU A 13 -0.23 11.81 -43.23
C LEU A 13 -1.71 11.44 -43.15
N THR A 14 -2.48 11.69 -44.21
CA THR A 14 -3.89 11.30 -44.35
C THR A 14 -4.08 9.99 -45.11
N ASP A 15 -3.02 9.42 -45.70
CA ASP A 15 -3.09 8.14 -46.42
C ASP A 15 -3.10 6.94 -45.46
N ALA A 16 -4.28 6.33 -45.30
CA ALA A 16 -4.45 5.12 -44.49
C ALA A 16 -3.59 3.94 -44.98
N ARG A 17 -3.31 3.82 -46.28
CA ARG A 17 -2.48 2.73 -46.83
C ARG A 17 -1.01 2.91 -46.48
N ALA A 18 -0.57 4.15 -46.31
CA ALA A 18 0.79 4.47 -45.93
C ALA A 18 1.05 4.22 -44.43
N LEU A 19 -0.03 4.23 -43.61
CA LEU A 19 -0.03 3.73 -42.23
C LEU A 19 0.11 2.20 -42.18
N GLU A 20 -0.66 1.45 -42.99
CA GLU A 20 -0.60 -0.02 -43.06
C GLU A 20 0.78 -0.56 -43.47
N LYS A 21 1.52 0.21 -44.28
CA LYS A 21 2.87 -0.14 -44.76
C LYS A 21 4.00 0.26 -43.80
N ASP A 22 3.67 0.79 -42.62
CA ASP A 22 4.60 1.30 -41.59
C ASP A 22 5.62 2.35 -42.08
N SER A 23 5.35 2.95 -43.25
CA SER A 23 6.27 3.90 -43.90
C SER A 23 6.22 5.32 -43.35
N LEU A 24 5.28 5.61 -42.44
CA LEU A 24 4.98 6.96 -41.95
C LEU A 24 5.21 7.19 -40.45
N GLY A 25 5.66 6.18 -39.74
CA GLY A 25 5.57 6.14 -38.29
C GLY A 25 4.12 5.94 -37.83
N ARG A 26 3.96 5.17 -36.77
CA ARG A 26 2.66 4.73 -36.28
C ARG A 26 1.91 5.86 -35.59
N ALA A 27 0.61 5.99 -35.90
CA ALA A 27 -0.34 6.75 -35.09
C ALA A 27 -1.28 5.74 -34.45
N SER A 28 -1.39 5.75 -33.12
CA SER A 28 -2.17 4.76 -32.39
C SER A 28 -2.98 5.38 -31.26
N TYR A 29 -4.21 4.91 -31.11
CA TYR A 29 -5.18 5.40 -30.14
C TYR A 29 -5.78 4.24 -29.35
N ALA A 30 -5.93 4.46 -28.05
CA ALA A 30 -6.74 3.62 -27.21
C ALA A 30 -8.18 4.13 -27.20
N LEU A 31 -9.15 3.28 -27.53
CA LEU A 31 -10.57 3.56 -27.33
C LEU A 31 -11.07 2.87 -26.06
N VAL A 32 -11.37 3.66 -25.04
CA VAL A 32 -12.04 3.19 -23.82
C VAL A 32 -13.54 3.12 -24.11
N ARG A 33 -13.98 1.98 -24.68
CA ARG A 33 -15.32 1.84 -25.27
C ARG A 33 -16.46 2.29 -24.36
N PRO A 34 -16.51 1.89 -23.07
CA PRO A 34 -17.65 2.23 -22.22
C PRO A 34 -17.72 3.74 -21.90
N LEU A 35 -16.60 4.46 -21.95
CA LEU A 35 -16.54 5.89 -21.72
C LEU A 35 -16.62 6.74 -22.99
N GLY A 36 -16.50 6.11 -24.17
CA GLY A 36 -16.43 6.84 -25.45
C GLY A 36 -15.18 7.72 -25.60
N ILE A 37 -14.11 7.44 -24.85
CA ILE A 37 -12.89 8.25 -24.83
C ILE A 37 -11.85 7.67 -25.79
N PHE A 38 -11.32 8.52 -26.67
CA PHE A 38 -10.13 8.25 -27.47
C PHE A 38 -8.90 8.88 -26.82
N ALA A 39 -7.96 8.04 -26.40
CA ALA A 39 -6.70 8.47 -25.80
C ALA A 39 -5.54 8.25 -26.79
N PRO A 40 -4.86 9.33 -27.25
CA PRO A 40 -3.74 9.20 -28.17
C PRO A 40 -2.52 8.60 -27.47
N ASN A 41 -1.99 7.50 -28.01
CA ASN A 41 -0.76 6.87 -27.54
C ASN A 41 0.44 7.37 -28.34
N GLU A 42 0.40 7.22 -29.67
CA GLU A 42 1.43 7.68 -30.62
C GLU A 42 0.83 8.62 -31.68
N GLY A 43 1.65 9.52 -32.22
CA GLY A 43 1.23 10.47 -33.27
C GLY A 43 0.65 11.79 -32.77
N LYS A 44 0.92 12.20 -31.52
CA LYS A 44 0.42 13.48 -30.94
C LYS A 44 0.78 14.70 -31.79
N ASN A 45 2.03 14.78 -32.26
CA ASN A 45 2.48 15.88 -33.14
C ASN A 45 1.75 15.90 -34.51
N ARG A 46 1.26 14.74 -34.97
CA ARG A 46 0.47 14.64 -36.21
C ARG A 46 -0.92 15.25 -36.04
N VAL A 47 -1.49 15.16 -34.83
CA VAL A 47 -2.79 15.76 -34.51
C VAL A 47 -2.73 17.28 -34.63
N ASP A 48 -1.71 17.89 -34.01
CA ASP A 48 -1.58 19.34 -34.02
C ASP A 48 -1.33 19.87 -35.44
N PHE A 49 -0.43 19.22 -36.20
CA PHE A 49 -0.16 19.57 -37.60
C PHE A 49 -1.41 19.47 -38.49
N LEU A 50 -2.14 18.35 -38.44
CA LEU A 50 -3.34 18.18 -39.25
C LEU A 50 -4.44 19.18 -38.87
N ARG A 51 -4.56 19.52 -37.58
CA ARG A 51 -5.52 20.53 -37.10
C ARG A 51 -5.17 21.93 -37.62
N GLU A 52 -3.89 22.31 -37.63
CA GLU A 52 -3.44 23.59 -38.18
C GLU A 52 -3.75 23.72 -39.67
N GLU A 53 -3.64 22.61 -40.42
CA GLU A 53 -3.99 22.53 -41.84
C GLU A 53 -5.51 22.36 -42.11
N GLY A 54 -6.35 22.42 -41.07
CA GLY A 54 -7.81 22.31 -41.20
C GLY A 54 -8.33 20.91 -41.55
N ILE A 55 -7.52 19.88 -41.33
CA ILE A 55 -7.88 18.49 -41.61
C ILE A 55 -8.55 17.88 -40.38
N GLU A 56 -9.78 17.42 -40.55
CA GLU A 56 -10.61 16.88 -39.45
C GLU A 56 -10.36 15.38 -39.18
N GLN A 57 -9.71 14.67 -40.09
CA GLN A 57 -9.53 13.21 -40.01
C GLN A 57 -8.05 12.83 -39.96
N ILE A 58 -7.74 11.84 -39.11
CA ILE A 58 -6.41 11.27 -38.98
C ILE A 58 -6.50 9.74 -39.11
N PRO A 59 -5.76 9.12 -40.04
CA PRO A 59 -5.64 7.66 -40.07
C PRO A 59 -4.80 7.21 -38.86
N ALA A 60 -5.31 6.25 -38.10
CA ALA A 60 -4.61 5.69 -36.95
C ALA A 60 -5.09 4.27 -36.62
N ASP A 61 -4.20 3.49 -36.00
CA ASP A 61 -4.55 2.21 -35.40
C ASP A 61 -5.36 2.45 -34.12
N VAL A 62 -6.53 1.84 -34.01
CA VAL A 62 -7.36 1.91 -32.81
C VAL A 62 -7.35 0.55 -32.13
N PHE A 63 -6.93 0.51 -30.87
CA PHE A 63 -7.05 -0.65 -30.01
C PHE A 63 -8.03 -0.37 -28.89
N TYR A 64 -8.77 -1.40 -28.48
CA TYR A 64 -9.81 -1.27 -27.47
C TYR A 64 -9.24 -1.50 -26.07
N ILE A 65 -9.67 -0.65 -25.14
CA ILE A 65 -9.44 -0.83 -23.71
C ILE A 65 -10.80 -1.02 -23.05
N ASP A 66 -10.92 -2.10 -22.28
CA ASP A 66 -12.09 -2.31 -21.44
C ASP A 66 -12.03 -1.41 -20.21
N TYR A 67 -13.21 -1.09 -19.69
CA TYR A 67 -13.36 -0.29 -18.49
C TYR A 67 -14.26 -1.02 -17.50
N PRO A 68 -14.02 -0.94 -16.19
CA PRO A 68 -14.91 -1.52 -15.20
C PRO A 68 -16.35 -1.04 -15.38
N SER A 69 -17.31 -1.91 -15.09
CA SER A 69 -18.71 -1.51 -15.04
C SER A 69 -18.92 -0.46 -13.94
N ALA A 70 -19.87 0.45 -14.15
CA ALA A 70 -20.05 1.61 -13.28
C ALA A 70 -20.39 1.23 -11.82
N ASP A 71 -21.11 0.12 -11.62
CA ASP A 71 -21.49 -0.42 -10.30
C ASP A 71 -20.30 -0.88 -9.45
N ARG A 72 -19.16 -1.18 -10.07
CA ARG A 72 -17.92 -1.55 -9.39
C ARG A 72 -17.13 -0.33 -8.89
N LEU A 73 -17.48 0.86 -9.36
CA LEU A 73 -16.80 2.10 -9.04
C LEU A 73 -17.65 2.96 -8.10
N LYS A 74 -16.98 3.60 -7.14
CA LYS A 74 -17.56 4.66 -6.31
C LYS A 74 -16.66 5.88 -6.35
N LEU A 75 -17.25 7.06 -6.48
CA LEU A 75 -16.54 8.31 -6.24
C LEU A 75 -16.88 8.81 -4.85
N LEU A 76 -15.87 9.11 -4.05
CA LEU A 76 -16.03 9.58 -2.68
C LEU A 76 -15.37 10.94 -2.53
N ARG A 77 -16.13 11.93 -2.08
CA ARG A 77 -15.54 13.18 -1.58
C ARG A 77 -14.96 12.92 -0.20
N VAL A 78 -13.70 13.29 -0.02
CA VAL A 78 -12.97 13.07 1.22
C VAL A 78 -12.50 14.41 1.75
N GLU A 79 -12.96 14.74 2.95
CA GLU A 79 -12.56 15.93 3.69
C GLU A 79 -11.90 15.53 5.01
N ALA A 80 -10.62 15.86 5.18
CA ALA A 80 -9.84 15.55 6.36
C ALA A 80 -8.92 16.72 6.73
N GLY A 81 -9.32 17.51 7.72
CA GLY A 81 -8.59 18.73 8.10
C GLY A 81 -8.57 19.73 6.95
N ALA A 82 -7.39 20.05 6.44
CA ALA A 82 -7.21 20.97 5.29
C ALA A 82 -7.25 20.26 3.93
N PHE A 83 -7.37 18.93 3.89
CA PHE A 83 -7.41 18.15 2.66
C PHE A 83 -8.86 17.98 2.20
N ALA A 84 -9.15 18.39 0.96
CA ALA A 84 -10.41 18.15 0.28
C ALA A 84 -10.11 17.55 -1.10
N GLU A 85 -10.43 16.27 -1.28
CA GLU A 85 -10.12 15.52 -2.51
C GLU A 85 -11.29 14.64 -2.93
N THR A 86 -11.22 14.10 -4.15
CA THR A 86 -12.13 13.05 -4.59
C THR A 86 -11.32 11.79 -4.85
N TRP A 87 -11.74 10.68 -4.27
CA TRP A 87 -11.13 9.38 -4.47
C TRP A 87 -12.09 8.46 -5.23
N ALA A 88 -11.53 7.64 -6.11
CA ALA A 88 -12.25 6.56 -6.76
C ALA A 88 -11.96 5.26 -6.00
N VAL A 89 -12.99 4.47 -5.74
CA VAL A 89 -12.89 3.14 -5.13
C VAL A 89 -13.40 2.11 -6.12
N LEU A 90 -12.56 1.13 -6.46
CA LEU A 90 -12.92 -0.02 -7.30
C LEU A 90 -13.12 -1.26 -6.42
N ASP A 91 -14.24 -1.95 -6.63
CA ASP A 91 -14.63 -3.20 -5.94
C ASP A 91 -14.66 -3.09 -4.41
N GLY A 92 -14.89 -1.88 -3.88
CA GLY A 92 -14.83 -1.63 -2.43
C GLY A 92 -13.44 -1.84 -1.81
N ARG A 93 -12.38 -1.95 -2.62
CA ARG A 93 -11.05 -2.36 -2.18
C ARG A 93 -9.95 -1.41 -2.61
N TRP A 94 -9.92 -1.03 -3.88
CA TRP A 94 -8.81 -0.30 -4.47
C TRP A 94 -9.12 1.19 -4.55
N VAL A 95 -8.33 2.00 -3.85
CA VAL A 95 -8.54 3.44 -3.75
C VAL A 95 -7.49 4.20 -4.53
N GLU A 96 -7.93 5.10 -5.40
CA GLU A 96 -7.05 6.01 -6.15
C GLU A 96 -7.53 7.46 -6.03
N ARG A 97 -6.59 8.40 -6.00
CA ARG A 97 -6.89 9.83 -6.04
C ARG A 97 -7.30 10.25 -7.45
N VAL A 98 -8.45 10.91 -7.58
CA VAL A 98 -8.87 11.49 -8.86
C VAL A 98 -8.05 12.76 -9.12
N ALA A 99 -7.12 12.70 -10.08
CA ALA A 99 -6.17 13.79 -10.35
C ALA A 99 -6.84 15.09 -10.86
N HIS A 100 -7.92 14.95 -11.64
CA HIS A 100 -8.58 16.09 -12.27
C HIS A 100 -10.11 16.01 -12.10
N PRO A 101 -10.60 16.26 -10.88
CA PRO A 101 -12.01 16.05 -10.54
C PRO A 101 -12.97 16.92 -11.38
N SER A 102 -12.53 18.09 -11.85
CA SER A 102 -13.35 19.02 -12.65
C SER A 102 -13.87 18.43 -13.96
N TRP A 103 -13.14 17.52 -14.60
CA TRP A 103 -13.59 16.84 -15.82
C TRP A 103 -13.84 15.34 -15.62
N ALA A 104 -13.10 14.69 -14.72
CA ALA A 104 -13.26 13.26 -14.48
C ALA A 104 -14.63 12.94 -13.85
N ILE A 105 -15.10 13.75 -12.89
CA ILE A 105 -16.38 13.51 -12.21
C ILE A 105 -17.56 13.61 -13.20
N PRO A 106 -17.71 14.68 -14.01
CA PRO A 106 -18.79 14.73 -15.00
C PRO A 106 -18.82 13.53 -15.96
N VAL A 107 -17.64 13.10 -16.44
CA VAL A 107 -17.52 11.95 -17.35
C VAL A 107 -17.92 10.64 -16.66
N LEU A 108 -17.42 10.39 -15.45
CA LEU A 108 -17.73 9.19 -14.68
C LEU A 108 -19.20 9.16 -14.20
N ASN A 109 -19.77 10.31 -13.85
CA ASN A 109 -21.18 10.42 -13.54
C ASN A 109 -22.06 10.13 -14.76
N ALA A 110 -21.70 10.65 -15.95
CA ALA A 110 -22.41 10.34 -17.19
C ALA A 110 -22.30 8.85 -17.58
N TYR A 111 -21.19 8.21 -17.21
CA TYR A 111 -21.01 6.77 -17.33
C TYR A 111 -21.85 5.95 -16.32
N GLY A 112 -22.36 6.59 -15.27
CA GLY A 112 -23.23 5.97 -14.26
C GLY A 112 -22.59 5.72 -12.89
N VAL A 113 -21.39 6.24 -12.64
CA VAL A 113 -20.72 6.15 -11.33
C VAL A 113 -21.33 7.17 -10.37
N ALA A 114 -21.69 6.73 -9.16
CA ALA A 114 -22.23 7.63 -8.14
C ALA A 114 -21.12 8.41 -7.41
N LEU A 115 -21.36 9.70 -7.17
CA LEU A 115 -20.56 10.53 -6.27
C LEU A 115 -21.24 10.56 -4.88
N GLU A 116 -20.60 9.89 -3.93
CA GLU A 116 -20.98 9.84 -2.52
C GLU A 116 -20.19 10.89 -1.71
N GLN A 117 -20.85 11.50 -0.72
CA GLN A 117 -20.24 12.52 0.15
C GLN A 117 -19.67 11.94 1.45
N GLU A 118 -20.14 10.76 1.85
CA GLU A 118 -19.79 10.14 3.11
C GLU A 118 -18.83 8.98 2.89
N TRP A 119 -17.77 8.93 3.69
CA TRP A 119 -16.85 7.80 3.70
C TRP A 119 -17.50 6.59 4.40
N PRO A 120 -17.65 5.43 3.73
CA PRO A 120 -18.30 4.28 4.31
C PRO A 120 -17.61 3.79 5.59
N GLY A 121 -18.39 3.52 6.64
CA GLY A 121 -17.86 3.05 7.94
C GLY A 121 -17.23 1.64 7.89
N GLU A 122 -17.52 0.86 6.85
CA GLU A 122 -16.90 -0.44 6.58
C GLU A 122 -15.50 -0.35 5.98
N PHE A 123 -15.10 0.83 5.49
CA PHE A 123 -13.77 1.07 4.95
C PHE A 123 -12.79 1.44 6.06
N ALA A 124 -11.50 1.29 5.75
CA ALA A 124 -10.45 1.76 6.65
C ALA A 124 -10.62 3.27 6.92
N PRO A 125 -10.31 3.77 8.12
CA PRO A 125 -10.38 5.20 8.43
C PRO A 125 -9.62 6.04 7.40
N ILE A 126 -10.16 7.22 7.05
CA ILE A 126 -9.57 8.14 6.08
C ILE A 126 -8.09 8.45 6.40
N GLY A 127 -7.77 8.63 7.68
CA GLY A 127 -6.40 8.88 8.14
C GLY A 127 -5.41 7.77 7.77
N ASP A 128 -5.82 6.50 7.89
CA ASP A 128 -4.98 5.35 7.55
C ASP A 128 -4.76 5.25 6.03
N VAL A 129 -5.78 5.61 5.24
CA VAL A 129 -5.69 5.66 3.77
C VAL A 129 -4.76 6.80 3.32
N LEU A 130 -4.85 7.98 3.95
CA LEU A 130 -3.93 9.10 3.72
C LEU A 130 -2.49 8.73 4.06
N GLU A 131 -2.26 8.10 5.22
CA GLU A 131 -0.92 7.62 5.60
C GLU A 131 -0.41 6.58 4.59
N ALA A 132 -1.28 5.71 4.08
CA ALA A 132 -0.93 4.73 3.07
C ALA A 132 -0.48 5.37 1.74
N PHE A 133 -1.10 6.46 1.29
CA PHE A 133 -0.66 7.20 0.09
C PHE A 133 0.74 7.78 0.24
N LEU A 134 1.15 8.15 1.45
CA LEU A 134 2.49 8.66 1.77
C LEU A 134 3.51 7.52 2.03
N GLY A 135 3.04 6.29 2.13
CA GLY A 135 3.83 5.12 2.45
C GLY A 135 4.69 4.60 1.29
N ARG A 136 5.43 3.52 1.57
CA ARG A 136 6.21 2.79 0.55
C ARG A 136 5.31 1.83 -0.22
N ARG A 137 5.55 1.69 -1.52
CA ARG A 137 4.90 0.66 -2.36
C ARG A 137 5.38 -0.74 -2.00
N GLY A 138 4.49 -1.72 -2.05
CA GLY A 138 4.87 -3.13 -1.89
C GLY A 138 3.70 -4.09 -1.69
N ASN A 139 3.98 -5.39 -1.74
CA ASN A 139 2.96 -6.43 -1.62
C ASN A 139 2.42 -6.60 -0.19
N THR A 140 3.21 -6.22 0.82
CA THR A 140 2.82 -6.23 2.24
C THR A 140 2.44 -4.83 2.74
N GLN A 141 2.54 -3.83 1.86
CA GLN A 141 2.16 -2.45 2.09
C GLN A 141 0.81 -2.19 1.45
N ALA A 142 0.04 -1.25 2.00
CA ALA A 142 -1.27 -0.91 1.44
C ALA A 142 -1.13 -0.23 0.07
N LEU A 143 -0.06 0.53 -0.19
CA LEU A 143 0.19 1.18 -1.47
C LEU A 143 0.76 0.22 -2.53
N GLY A 144 0.16 0.23 -3.72
CA GLY A 144 0.59 -0.46 -4.95
C GLY A 144 -0.38 -1.57 -5.39
N HIS A 145 -0.60 -1.70 -6.69
CA HIS A 145 -1.37 -2.79 -7.29
C HIS A 145 -0.43 -3.87 -7.86
N PRO A 146 -0.72 -5.18 -7.74
CA PRO A 146 0.12 -6.25 -8.29
C PRO A 146 0.33 -6.14 -9.80
N GLU A 147 -0.72 -5.74 -10.53
CA GLU A 147 -0.70 -5.64 -11.98
C GLU A 147 -0.32 -4.22 -12.46
N CYS A 148 -0.66 -3.19 -11.67
CA CYS A 148 -0.43 -1.79 -12.02
C CYS A 148 0.68 -1.21 -11.14
N ARG A 149 1.91 -1.66 -11.36
CA ARG A 149 3.07 -1.38 -10.48
C ARG A 149 3.35 0.11 -10.24
N ASN A 150 3.07 0.95 -11.23
CA ASN A 150 3.36 2.38 -11.19
C ASN A 150 2.19 3.21 -10.65
N ALA A 151 0.99 2.64 -10.57
CA ALA A 151 -0.20 3.34 -10.12
C ALA A 151 -0.16 3.55 -8.59
N ALA A 152 -0.55 4.75 -8.15
CA ALA A 152 -0.64 5.09 -6.74
C ALA A 152 -2.00 4.66 -6.18
N VAL A 153 -2.19 3.34 -6.07
CA VAL A 153 -3.45 2.72 -5.61
C VAL A 153 -3.27 2.14 -4.21
N VAL A 154 -4.19 2.43 -3.30
CA VAL A 154 -4.21 1.89 -1.93
C VAL A 154 -5.18 0.72 -1.85
N ASP A 155 -4.77 -0.36 -1.19
CA ASP A 155 -5.58 -1.56 -0.94
C ASP A 155 -6.18 -1.51 0.48
N LEU A 156 -7.51 -1.32 0.56
CA LEU A 156 -8.24 -1.27 1.82
C LEU A 156 -8.19 -2.59 2.60
N ASP A 157 -8.19 -3.74 1.91
CA ASP A 157 -8.10 -5.04 2.59
C ASP A 157 -6.74 -5.22 3.23
N THR A 158 -5.68 -4.75 2.57
CA THR A 158 -4.34 -4.76 3.18
C THR A 158 -4.29 -3.86 4.41
N LEU A 159 -5.03 -2.73 4.45
CA LEU A 159 -5.13 -1.90 5.66
C LEU A 159 -5.85 -2.63 6.79
N LYS A 160 -6.99 -3.27 6.51
CA LYS A 160 -7.75 -4.06 7.48
C LYS A 160 -6.89 -5.17 8.09
N VAL A 161 -6.26 -6.00 7.25
CA VAL A 161 -5.40 -7.10 7.70
C VAL A 161 -4.19 -6.60 8.49
N ARG A 162 -3.61 -5.45 8.12
CA ARG A 162 -2.51 -4.86 8.90
C ARG A 162 -2.96 -4.38 10.27
N SER A 163 -4.13 -3.75 10.35
CA SER A 163 -4.70 -3.30 11.63
C SER A 163 -4.95 -4.50 12.55
N GLU A 164 -5.56 -5.56 12.03
CA GLU A 164 -5.79 -6.82 12.75
C GLU A 164 -4.47 -7.47 13.21
N TYR A 165 -3.50 -7.60 12.31
CA TYR A 165 -2.18 -8.16 12.62
C TYR A 165 -1.42 -7.34 13.68
N GLN A 166 -1.62 -6.02 13.70
CA GLN A 166 -1.04 -5.12 14.70
C GLN A 166 -1.78 -5.15 16.05
N ALA A 167 -3.07 -5.47 16.04
CA ALA A 167 -3.91 -5.61 17.22
C ALA A 167 -3.74 -6.96 17.91
N GLU A 168 -3.30 -7.99 17.18
CA GLU A 168 -3.01 -9.32 17.70
C GLU A 168 -2.08 -9.25 18.93
N ARG A 169 -2.48 -9.95 20.00
CA ARG A 169 -1.72 -10.01 21.24
C ARG A 169 -0.62 -11.04 21.13
N VAL A 170 0.61 -10.59 21.32
CA VAL A 170 1.80 -11.44 21.29
C VAL A 170 2.50 -11.45 22.64
N PRO A 171 3.08 -12.59 23.05
CA PRO A 171 3.91 -12.65 24.23
C PRO A 171 5.20 -11.85 23.97
N CYS A 172 5.52 -10.91 24.85
CA CYS A 172 6.61 -9.95 24.68
C CYS A 172 7.34 -9.74 26.01
N PRO A 173 8.68 -9.73 26.03
CA PRO A 173 9.43 -9.37 27.23
C PRO A 173 9.41 -7.86 27.45
N VAL A 174 9.59 -7.42 28.70
CA VAL A 174 9.53 -5.99 29.09
C VAL A 174 10.54 -5.16 28.29
N ILE A 175 11.72 -5.72 28.01
CA ILE A 175 12.80 -5.06 27.26
C ILE A 175 12.45 -4.78 25.79
N GLU A 176 11.49 -5.51 25.23
CA GLU A 176 11.06 -5.34 23.84
C GLU A 176 9.87 -4.40 23.69
N LEU A 177 9.34 -3.81 24.76
CA LEU A 177 8.29 -2.80 24.66
C LEU A 177 8.85 -1.50 24.06
N ARG A 178 8.16 -0.95 23.05
CA ARG A 178 8.58 0.26 22.33
C ARG A 178 8.72 1.50 23.22
N HIS A 179 7.86 1.63 24.22
CA HIS A 179 7.80 2.79 25.11
C HIS A 179 8.34 2.51 26.52
N ALA A 180 8.76 1.28 26.81
CA ALA A 180 9.42 0.98 28.08
C ALA A 180 10.93 1.11 27.92
N LYS A 181 11.57 1.76 28.89
CA LYS A 181 13.03 1.79 29.02
C LYS A 181 13.38 1.14 30.34
N VAL A 182 14.11 0.04 30.29
CA VAL A 182 14.69 -0.59 31.48
C VAL A 182 16.00 0.13 31.79
N ASP A 183 16.14 0.63 33.01
CA ASP A 183 17.38 1.28 33.46
C ASP A 183 18.54 0.26 33.41
N PRO A 184 19.66 0.56 32.72
CA PRO A 184 20.84 -0.31 32.71
C PRO A 184 21.37 -0.69 34.10
N ARG A 185 21.11 0.14 35.13
CA ARG A 185 21.50 -0.15 36.52
C ARG A 185 20.82 -1.40 37.08
N LEU A 186 19.63 -1.74 36.59
CA LEU A 186 18.96 -2.98 36.99
C LEU A 186 19.76 -4.20 36.53
N TRP A 187 20.27 -4.19 35.31
CA TRP A 187 21.12 -5.25 34.78
C TRP A 187 22.44 -5.36 35.54
N LEU A 188 23.06 -4.22 35.84
CA LEU A 188 24.32 -4.18 36.56
C LEU A 188 24.17 -4.71 38.00
N SER A 189 23.12 -4.26 38.71
CA SER A 189 22.86 -4.69 40.10
C SER A 189 22.46 -6.16 40.18
N ALA A 190 21.59 -6.64 39.28
CA ALA A 190 21.22 -8.05 39.22
C ALA A 190 22.41 -8.95 38.84
N GLY A 191 23.24 -8.53 37.87
CA GLY A 191 24.46 -9.26 37.50
C GLY A 191 25.49 -9.30 38.62
N ALA A 192 25.74 -8.17 39.31
CA ALA A 192 26.63 -8.12 40.46
C ALA A 192 26.11 -9.00 41.62
N GLY A 193 24.81 -8.94 41.91
CA GLY A 193 24.18 -9.78 42.94
C GLY A 193 24.30 -11.27 42.63
N LEU A 194 24.12 -11.66 41.37
CA LEU A 194 24.31 -13.04 40.90
C LEU A 194 25.76 -13.51 41.13
N PHE A 195 26.74 -12.69 40.73
CA PHE A 195 28.15 -13.00 40.84
C PHE A 195 28.60 -13.14 42.31
N VAL A 196 28.25 -12.17 43.15
CA VAL A 196 28.59 -12.17 44.59
C VAL A 196 27.93 -13.36 45.29
N SER A 197 26.66 -13.64 45.01
CA SER A 197 25.93 -14.74 45.65
C SER A 197 26.48 -16.11 45.25
N THR A 198 26.91 -16.27 43.99
CA THR A 198 27.55 -17.50 43.50
C THR A 198 28.90 -17.74 44.18
N ILE A 199 29.72 -16.69 44.30
CA ILE A 199 31.02 -16.76 44.99
C ILE A 199 30.82 -17.09 46.48
N ALA A 200 29.85 -16.46 47.14
CA ALA A 200 29.53 -16.74 48.54
C ALA A 200 29.11 -18.21 48.74
N MET A 201 28.30 -18.77 47.84
CA MET A 201 27.94 -20.19 47.86
C MET A 201 29.16 -21.12 47.75
N MET A 202 30.14 -20.78 46.90
CA MET A 202 31.33 -21.61 46.68
C MET A 202 32.36 -21.52 47.81
N LEU A 203 32.61 -20.32 48.35
CA LEU A 203 33.70 -20.08 49.30
C LEU A 203 33.30 -20.29 50.77
N VAL A 204 32.01 -20.16 51.11
CA VAL A 204 31.57 -20.27 52.50
C VAL A 204 31.65 -21.73 52.98
N PRO A 205 32.32 -22.01 54.12
CA PRO A 205 32.43 -23.35 54.68
C PRO A 205 31.08 -23.97 55.02
N ALA A 206 30.98 -25.30 54.94
CA ALA A 206 29.72 -26.03 55.15
C ALA A 206 29.10 -25.83 56.55
N GLY A 207 29.89 -25.47 57.55
CA GLY A 207 29.40 -25.18 58.91
C GLY A 207 28.59 -23.89 59.05
N TRP A 208 28.57 -23.03 58.02
CA TRP A 208 27.88 -21.74 58.02
C TRP A 208 26.60 -21.80 57.18
N ALA A 209 25.67 -22.66 57.59
CA ALA A 209 24.45 -22.95 56.85
C ALA A 209 23.59 -21.70 56.60
N GLU A 210 23.46 -20.82 57.59
CA GLU A 210 22.67 -19.58 57.50
C GLU A 210 23.19 -18.63 56.39
N VAL A 211 24.52 -18.49 56.28
CA VAL A 211 25.12 -17.62 55.26
C VAL A 211 24.90 -18.18 53.86
N ARG A 212 24.99 -19.50 53.71
CA ARG A 212 24.65 -20.17 52.44
C ARG A 212 23.18 -20.02 52.10
N LEU A 213 22.27 -20.09 53.07
CA LEU A 213 20.84 -19.87 52.85
C LEU A 213 20.57 -18.47 52.28
N VAL A 214 21.12 -17.43 52.92
CA VAL A 214 20.96 -16.04 52.48
C VAL A 214 21.56 -15.82 51.07
N ALA A 215 22.74 -16.38 50.80
CA ALA A 215 23.33 -16.34 49.47
C ALA A 215 22.45 -17.03 48.41
N GLY A 216 21.79 -18.13 48.77
CA GLY A 216 20.86 -18.83 47.89
C GLY A 216 19.61 -18.01 47.57
N ILE A 217 19.03 -17.35 48.58
CA ILE A 217 17.89 -16.44 48.39
C ILE A 217 18.27 -15.26 47.50
N ALA A 218 19.43 -14.64 47.74
CA ALA A 218 19.94 -13.53 46.94
C ALA A 218 20.21 -13.95 45.48
N LEU A 219 20.77 -15.14 45.27
CA LEU A 219 20.96 -15.72 43.94
C LEU A 219 19.61 -15.91 43.23
N GLY A 220 18.63 -16.51 43.91
CA GLY A 220 17.28 -16.73 43.39
C GLY A 220 16.57 -15.41 43.03
N ALA A 221 16.71 -14.39 43.87
CA ALA A 221 16.14 -13.05 43.62
C ALA A 221 16.79 -12.38 42.40
N ALA A 222 18.12 -12.47 42.27
CA ALA A 222 18.85 -11.93 41.12
C ALA A 222 18.43 -12.62 39.81
N VAL A 223 18.36 -13.95 39.80
CA VAL A 223 17.86 -14.72 38.65
C VAL A 223 16.41 -14.33 38.33
N GLY A 224 15.55 -14.27 39.35
CA GLY A 224 14.14 -13.91 39.19
C GLY A 224 13.94 -12.52 38.57
N ALA A 225 14.73 -11.52 39.00
CA ALA A 225 14.68 -10.17 38.43
C ALA A 225 15.10 -10.14 36.95
N LEU A 226 16.16 -10.87 36.57
CA LEU A 226 16.60 -10.98 35.18
C LEU A 226 15.54 -11.67 34.31
N VAL A 227 14.99 -12.79 34.80
CA VAL A 227 13.94 -13.55 34.12
C VAL A 227 12.68 -12.71 33.96
N ALA A 228 12.26 -11.95 34.97
CA ALA A 228 11.05 -11.12 34.89
C ALA A 228 11.11 -10.06 33.78
N VAL A 229 12.31 -9.55 33.48
CA VAL A 229 12.52 -8.54 32.41
C VAL A 229 12.69 -9.19 31.04
N ALA A 230 13.37 -10.34 30.98
CA ALA A 230 13.75 -11.02 29.74
C ALA A 230 12.74 -12.05 29.24
N ALA A 231 11.91 -12.62 30.12
CA ALA A 231 10.93 -13.63 29.74
C ALA A 231 9.68 -12.98 29.11
N PRO A 232 9.06 -13.64 28.11
CA PRO A 232 7.93 -13.09 27.38
C PRO A 232 6.61 -13.28 28.17
N ILE A 233 6.53 -12.66 29.35
CA ILE A 233 5.43 -12.82 30.30
C ILE A 233 4.24 -11.91 29.94
N LEU A 234 4.47 -10.79 29.26
CA LEU A 234 3.43 -9.81 28.95
C LEU A 234 2.73 -10.14 27.63
N GLN A 235 1.40 -10.13 27.62
CA GLN A 235 0.62 -10.15 26.39
C GLN A 235 0.22 -8.72 26.00
N VAL A 236 0.83 -8.21 24.93
CA VAL A 236 0.58 -6.85 24.44
C VAL A 236 0.25 -6.87 22.95
N PRO A 237 -0.47 -5.85 22.44
CA PRO A 237 -0.66 -5.68 21.01
C PRO A 237 0.68 -5.58 20.28
N ARG A 238 0.81 -6.24 19.13
CA ARG A 238 2.04 -6.27 18.32
C ARG A 238 2.57 -4.88 17.98
N ARG A 239 1.70 -3.88 17.78
CA ARG A 239 2.12 -2.48 17.53
C ARG A 239 2.96 -1.86 18.65
N THR A 240 2.85 -2.36 19.88
CA THR A 240 3.60 -1.86 21.04
C THR A 240 4.98 -2.50 21.17
N VAL A 241 5.27 -3.56 20.40
CA VAL A 241 6.59 -4.20 20.38
C VAL A 241 7.57 -3.33 19.59
N ARG A 242 8.80 -3.21 20.10
CA ARG A 242 9.88 -2.38 19.55
C ARG A 242 10.31 -2.90 18.17
N ASN A 243 10.48 -4.20 18.03
CA ASN A 243 10.82 -4.82 16.76
C ASN A 243 9.55 -5.30 16.06
N GLN A 244 8.89 -4.37 15.36
CA GLN A 244 7.67 -4.68 14.63
C GLN A 244 7.99 -5.58 13.43
N SER A 245 7.57 -6.83 13.47
CA SER A 245 7.55 -7.68 12.30
C SER A 245 6.63 -7.07 11.25
N SER A 246 7.10 -6.92 10.01
CA SER A 246 6.24 -6.55 8.88
C SER A 246 5.17 -7.62 8.66
N LEU A 247 4.06 -7.23 8.01
CA LEU A 247 3.00 -8.18 7.65
C LEU A 247 3.61 -9.33 6.82
N PRO A 248 3.49 -10.59 7.26
CA PRO A 248 3.98 -11.74 6.50
C PRO A 248 3.33 -11.80 5.12
N LEU A 249 4.13 -12.10 4.10
CA LEU A 249 3.66 -12.14 2.71
C LEU A 249 2.51 -13.15 2.48
N LYS A 250 2.40 -14.19 3.31
CA LYS A 250 1.32 -15.19 3.27
C LYS A 250 -0.04 -14.61 3.67
N LEU A 251 -0.05 -13.60 4.53
CA LEU A 251 -1.25 -12.92 5.01
C LEU A 251 -1.64 -11.73 4.13
N ALA A 252 -0.78 -11.31 3.20
CA ALA A 252 -1.04 -10.17 2.35
C ALA A 252 -2.16 -10.47 1.32
N PRO A 253 -3.28 -9.72 1.35
CA PRO A 253 -4.40 -9.91 0.41
C PRO A 253 -4.00 -9.79 -1.05
N LYS A 254 -2.97 -8.99 -1.36
CA LYS A 254 -2.44 -8.79 -2.72
C LYS A 254 -1.83 -10.04 -3.35
N ARG A 255 -1.45 -11.04 -2.54
CA ARG A 255 -0.84 -12.28 -3.02
C ARG A 255 -1.83 -13.43 -3.09
N GLN A 256 -2.92 -13.35 -2.34
CA GLN A 256 -3.99 -14.31 -2.47
C GLN A 256 -4.62 -14.07 -3.84
N ARG A 257 -4.49 -15.04 -4.76
CA ARG A 257 -5.18 -14.95 -6.06
C ARG A 257 -6.66 -14.67 -5.77
N PRO A 258 -7.33 -13.80 -6.54
CA PRO A 258 -8.78 -13.75 -6.47
C PRO A 258 -9.29 -15.19 -6.67
N PRO A 259 -10.34 -15.63 -5.95
CA PRO A 259 -10.99 -16.88 -6.29
C PRO A 259 -11.31 -16.80 -7.79
N MET A 260 -10.91 -17.81 -8.56
CA MET A 260 -11.44 -17.99 -9.90
C MET A 260 -12.96 -17.93 -9.72
N MET A 261 -13.61 -16.90 -10.27
CA MET A 261 -15.00 -17.10 -10.67
C MET A 261 -14.94 -18.28 -11.62
N ASP A 262 -15.51 -19.40 -11.18
CA ASP A 262 -15.76 -20.54 -12.05
C ASP A 262 -16.42 -19.96 -13.31
N SER A 263 -15.69 -20.05 -14.43
CA SER A 263 -16.30 -19.87 -15.73
C SER A 263 -17.48 -20.81 -15.77
N PRO A 264 -18.70 -20.36 -16.14
CA PRO A 264 -19.76 -21.31 -16.39
C PRO A 264 -19.22 -22.29 -17.43
N ALA A 265 -19.18 -23.56 -17.06
CA ALA A 265 -19.04 -24.63 -18.01
C ALA A 265 -20.33 -24.62 -18.85
N ASP A 266 -20.10 -24.63 -20.17
CA ASP A 266 -21.04 -24.85 -21.27
C ASP A 266 -22.00 -23.71 -21.66
#